data_AF-A0A660UT23-F1
#
_entry.id   AF-A0A660UT23-F1
#
_cell.length_a   1.000
_cell.length_b   1.000
_cell.length_c   1.000
_cell.angle_alpha   90.00
_cell.angle_beta   90.00
_cell.angle_gamma   90.00
#
_symmetry.space_group_name_H-M   'P 1'
#
loop_
_entity.id
_entity.type
_entity.pdbx_description
1 polymer ?
#
loop_
_entity_poly.entity_id
_entity_poly.type
_entity_poly.pdbx_seq_one_letter_code
_entity_poly.pdbx_strand_id
1 'polypeptide(L)'
;MVSLSNTGEPLYLSNRSGNSTSSKNASHYLDKAANLCRAGGFKKIRFRGDTDFSQTKYLDGWDDEGITFVFGINAMGNLVKIAENLPETAYTELIRRLKYAVKTEPRRKPVNVKKQIVKERGYKNIRLQSEQTAEFEYQPVKCRNFFIMLPCQIVKTSRRLVYRLLGWNEYYDIFFRAVETFRGPLRC
;
A
#
# COMPACT_ATOMS: atom_id res chain seq x y z
N MET A 1 0.38 1.63 17.99
CA MET A 1 1.59 2.46 18.16
C MET A 1 1.70 3.35 16.93
N VAL A 2 2.06 4.61 17.12
CA VAL A 2 2.42 5.54 16.03
C VAL A 2 3.88 5.89 16.20
N SER A 3 4.66 5.80 15.13
CA SER A 3 6.10 6.07 15.13
C SER A 3 6.53 6.83 13.89
N LEU A 4 7.70 7.46 13.97
CA LEU A 4 8.34 8.07 12.81
C LEU A 4 8.75 6.98 11.82
N SER A 5 8.45 7.16 10.54
CA SER A 5 8.69 6.14 9.50
C SER A 5 10.17 5.88 9.25
N ASN A 6 11.02 6.91 9.39
CA ASN A 6 12.44 6.83 9.08
C ASN A 6 13.29 6.34 10.27
N THR A 7 13.04 6.85 11.47
CA THR A 7 13.81 6.50 12.68
C THR A 7 13.19 5.37 13.48
N GLY A 8 11.89 5.10 13.30
CA GLY A 8 11.16 4.12 14.10
C GLY A 8 10.80 4.60 15.50
N GLU A 9 11.17 5.83 15.88
CA GLU A 9 10.93 6.38 17.22
C GLU A 9 9.42 6.46 17.51
N PRO A 10 8.96 5.95 18.65
CA PRO A 10 7.55 5.95 19.00
C PRO A 10 7.11 7.37 19.39
N LEU A 11 6.10 7.90 18.68
CA LEU A 11 5.42 9.15 19.05
C LEU A 11 4.31 8.88 20.07
N TYR A 12 3.55 7.81 19.86
CA TYR A 12 2.47 7.41 20.76
C TYR A 12 2.37 5.89 20.89
N LEU A 13 2.34 5.43 22.14
CA LEU A 13 2.03 4.05 22.49
C LEU A 13 0.69 4.02 23.23
N SER A 14 -0.21 3.15 22.80
CA SER A 14 -1.51 2.95 23.42
C SER A 14 -1.68 1.47 23.67
N ASN A 15 -1.66 1.08 24.94
CA ASN A 15 -1.99 -0.28 25.35
C ASN A 15 -3.51 -0.44 25.29
N ARG A 16 -3.96 -1.48 24.59
CA ARG A 16 -5.37 -1.79 24.38
C ARG A 16 -5.62 -3.21 24.82
N SER A 17 -6.88 -3.51 25.16
CA SER A 17 -7.31 -4.90 25.38
C SER A 17 -7.04 -5.73 24.11
N GLY A 18 -6.66 -6.99 24.30
CA GLY A 18 -6.33 -7.92 23.21
C GLY A 18 -7.48 -8.15 22.21
N ASN A 19 -8.73 -7.84 22.59
CA ASN A 19 -9.91 -7.92 21.72
C ASN A 19 -10.19 -6.62 20.93
N SER A 20 -9.29 -5.63 20.96
CA SER A 20 -9.44 -4.38 20.21
C SER A 20 -8.70 -4.43 18.88
N THR A 21 -9.35 -3.98 17.80
CA THR A 21 -8.65 -3.80 16.53
C THR A 21 -7.55 -2.73 16.64
N SER A 22 -6.46 -2.93 15.89
CA SER A 22 -5.31 -2.03 15.85
C SER A 22 -5.66 -0.66 15.23
N SER A 23 -6.62 -0.63 14.32
CA SER A 23 -7.15 0.58 13.68
C SER A 23 -8.12 1.39 14.54
N LYS A 24 -8.65 0.81 15.63
CA LYS A 24 -9.57 1.52 16.52
C LYS A 24 -8.96 2.84 17.01
N ASN A 25 -9.66 3.96 16.88
CA ASN A 25 -9.16 5.30 17.23
C ASN A 25 -7.81 5.69 16.59
N ALA A 26 -7.42 5.07 15.48
CA ALA A 26 -6.13 5.40 14.87
C ALA A 26 -6.08 6.84 14.35
N SER A 27 -7.20 7.39 13.88
CA SER A 27 -7.27 8.78 13.40
C SER A 27 -6.88 9.77 14.51
N HIS A 28 -7.46 9.61 15.70
CA HIS A 28 -7.15 10.42 16.87
C HIS A 28 -5.66 10.46 17.22
N TYR A 29 -4.97 9.31 17.13
CA TYR A 29 -3.52 9.26 17.40
C TYR A 29 -2.70 9.83 16.24
N LEU A 30 -3.17 9.71 15.00
CA LEU A 30 -2.54 10.36 13.84
C LEU A 30 -2.67 11.88 13.93
N ASP A 31 -3.83 12.41 14.30
CA ASP A 31 -4.06 13.84 14.49
C ASP A 31 -3.14 14.41 15.58
N LYS A 32 -3.04 13.71 16.71
CA LYS A 32 -2.09 14.06 17.78
C LYS A 32 -0.64 14.04 17.29
N ALA A 33 -0.26 13.02 16.52
CA ALA A 33 1.08 12.92 15.93
C ALA A 33 1.36 14.05 14.95
N ALA A 34 0.40 14.43 14.10
CA ALA A 34 0.56 15.57 13.22
C ALA A 34 0.76 16.87 14.01
N ASN A 35 -0.06 17.11 15.03
CA ASN A 35 0.07 18.31 15.87
C ASN A 35 1.43 18.36 16.59
N LEU A 36 1.89 17.23 17.14
CA LEU A 36 3.21 17.15 17.77
C LEU A 36 4.34 17.41 16.78
N CYS A 37 4.28 16.81 15.59
CA CYS A 37 5.27 17.06 14.53
C CYS A 37 5.24 18.52 14.07
N ARG A 38 4.08 19.15 13.91
CA ARG A 38 3.99 20.58 13.56
C ARG A 38 4.62 21.46 14.64
N ALA A 39 4.32 21.19 15.91
CA ALA A 39 4.93 21.89 17.04
C ALA A 39 6.45 21.69 17.10
N GLY A 40 6.94 20.52 16.68
CA GLY A 40 8.37 20.21 16.52
C GLY A 40 9.02 20.82 15.28
N GLY A 41 8.30 21.61 14.48
CA GLY A 41 8.85 22.32 13.30
C GLY A 41 8.86 21.50 12.01
N PHE A 42 8.22 20.33 11.96
CA PHE A 42 8.11 19.54 10.73
C PHE A 42 7.16 20.23 9.74
N LYS A 43 7.70 20.59 8.56
CA LYS A 43 6.96 21.30 7.50
C LYS A 43 6.08 20.40 6.64
N LYS A 44 6.43 19.13 6.53
CA LYS A 44 5.72 18.14 5.71
C LYS A 44 5.42 16.91 6.56
N ILE A 45 4.18 16.47 6.55
CA ILE A 45 3.73 15.30 7.29
C ILE A 45 3.14 14.30 6.29
N ARG A 46 3.57 13.05 6.42
CA ARG A 46 3.04 11.93 5.64
C ARG A 46 2.61 10.81 6.56
N PHE A 47 1.35 10.40 6.44
CA PHE A 47 0.87 9.19 7.09
C PHE A 47 1.05 7.96 6.22
N ARG A 48 1.39 6.84 6.85
CA ARG A 48 1.41 5.54 6.19
C ARG A 48 0.74 4.50 7.09
N GLY A 49 0.00 3.56 6.49
CA GLY A 49 -0.66 2.50 7.24
C GLY A 49 -1.16 1.37 6.35
N ASP A 50 -1.41 0.22 6.97
CA ASP A 50 -2.04 -0.90 6.29
C ASP A 50 -3.54 -0.64 6.05
N THR A 51 -4.19 -1.59 5.40
CA THR A 51 -5.56 -1.55 4.92
C THR A 51 -6.57 -1.12 5.97
N ASP A 52 -6.45 -1.64 7.19
CA ASP A 52 -7.38 -1.33 8.29
C ASP A 52 -7.31 0.12 8.76
N PHE A 53 -6.28 0.89 8.35
CA PHE A 53 -6.09 2.28 8.72
C PHE A 53 -6.71 3.28 7.72
N SER A 54 -7.23 2.79 6.59
CA SER A 54 -7.97 3.61 5.61
C SER A 54 -9.32 4.07 6.15
N GLN A 55 -9.31 5.05 7.04
CA GLN A 55 -10.51 5.64 7.60
C GLN A 55 -10.99 6.79 6.71
N THR A 56 -11.74 6.45 5.66
CA THR A 56 -12.21 7.37 4.61
C THR A 56 -12.83 8.66 5.12
N LYS A 57 -13.48 8.64 6.29
CA LYS A 57 -14.07 9.83 6.92
C LYS A 57 -13.06 10.97 7.22
N TYR A 58 -11.78 10.66 7.38
CA TYR A 58 -10.75 11.64 7.76
C TYR A 58 -9.82 12.04 6.62
N LEU A 59 -9.91 11.38 5.46
CA LEU A 59 -8.98 11.62 4.34
C LEU A 59 -9.08 13.05 3.81
N ASP A 60 -10.31 13.55 3.61
CA ASP A 60 -10.54 14.94 3.19
C ASP A 60 -9.95 15.94 4.19
N GLY A 61 -10.16 15.73 5.49
CA GLY A 61 -9.66 16.65 6.53
C GLY A 61 -8.13 16.69 6.56
N TRP A 62 -7.47 15.54 6.39
CA TRP A 62 -6.02 15.49 6.30
C TRP A 62 -5.49 16.14 5.02
N ASP A 63 -6.16 15.94 3.89
CA ASP A 63 -5.80 16.57 2.62
C ASP A 63 -5.96 18.10 2.68
N ASP A 64 -7.07 18.59 3.25
CA ASP A 64 -7.34 20.02 3.50
C ASP A 64 -6.26 20.65 4.41
N GLU A 65 -5.71 19.86 5.33
CA GLU A 65 -4.62 20.25 6.23
C GLU A 65 -3.20 20.15 5.60
N GLY A 66 -3.11 19.77 4.32
CA GLY A 66 -1.85 19.58 3.60
C GLY A 66 -1.06 18.34 4.03
N ILE A 67 -1.69 17.39 4.73
CA ILE A 67 -1.08 16.12 5.11
C ILE A 67 -1.20 15.14 3.94
N THR A 68 -0.08 14.56 3.54
CA THR A 68 -0.08 13.48 2.54
C THR A 68 -0.27 12.12 3.20
N PHE A 69 -0.86 11.15 2.51
CA PHE A 69 -1.06 9.83 3.09
C PHE A 69 -0.98 8.68 2.08
N VAL A 70 -0.59 7.52 2.60
CA VAL A 70 -0.51 6.25 1.86
C VAL A 70 -1.11 5.16 2.73
N PHE A 71 -2.36 4.82 2.48
CA PHE A 71 -3.03 3.73 3.17
C PHE A 71 -3.29 2.57 2.22
N GLY A 72 -3.16 1.34 2.71
CA GLY A 72 -3.77 0.20 2.05
C GLY A 72 -5.29 0.38 2.01
N ILE A 73 -5.97 -0.25 1.06
CA ILE A 73 -7.43 -0.29 1.00
C ILE A 73 -7.87 -1.70 0.62
N ASN A 74 -8.98 -2.16 1.19
CA ASN A 74 -9.48 -3.50 0.92
C ASN A 74 -9.90 -3.61 -0.55
N ALA A 75 -9.75 -4.80 -1.12
CA ALA A 75 -10.25 -5.12 -2.45
C ALA A 75 -11.78 -5.25 -2.43
N MET A 76 -12.46 -4.12 -2.28
CA MET A 76 -13.92 -4.02 -2.27
C MET A 76 -14.48 -4.36 -3.65
N GLY A 77 -15.68 -4.96 -3.71
CA GLY A 77 -16.25 -5.43 -4.98
C GLY A 77 -16.39 -4.35 -6.05
N ASN A 78 -16.62 -3.08 -5.65
CA ASN A 78 -16.63 -1.95 -6.58
C ASN A 78 -15.22 -1.66 -7.16
N LEU A 79 -14.17 -1.70 -6.34
CA LEU A 79 -12.79 -1.51 -6.80
C LEU A 79 -12.32 -2.64 -7.71
N VAL A 80 -12.73 -3.88 -7.40
CA VAL A 80 -12.47 -5.04 -8.28
C VAL A 80 -13.13 -4.84 -9.64
N LYS A 81 -14.40 -4.41 -9.66
CA LYS A 81 -15.11 -4.09 -10.91
C LYS A 81 -14.43 -2.98 -11.69
N ILE A 82 -13.98 -1.91 -11.03
CA ILE A 82 -13.24 -0.84 -11.72
C ILE A 82 -11.99 -1.43 -12.37
N ALA A 83 -11.18 -2.17 -11.61
CA ALA A 83 -9.97 -2.80 -12.14
C ALA A 83 -10.27 -3.73 -13.33
N GLU A 84 -11.30 -4.57 -13.25
CA GLU A 84 -11.70 -5.47 -14.34
C GLU A 84 -12.11 -4.76 -15.63
N ASN A 85 -12.62 -3.54 -15.53
CA ASN A 85 -13.06 -2.74 -16.67
C ASN A 85 -12.02 -1.73 -17.16
N LEU A 86 -10.83 -1.66 -16.54
CA LEU A 86 -9.76 -0.80 -17.04
C LEU A 86 -9.20 -1.33 -18.37
N PRO A 87 -8.82 -0.44 -19.31
CA PRO A 87 -8.20 -0.85 -20.55
C PRO A 87 -6.85 -1.51 -20.28
N GLU A 88 -6.43 -2.45 -21.15
CA GLU A 88 -5.16 -3.17 -20.98
C GLU A 88 -3.95 -2.22 -21.01
N THR A 89 -4.07 -1.07 -21.67
CA THR A 89 -3.06 0.00 -21.71
C THR A 89 -2.85 0.70 -20.37
N ALA A 90 -3.80 0.62 -19.43
CA ALA A 90 -3.63 1.16 -18.08
C ALA A 90 -2.75 0.27 -17.20
N TYR A 91 -2.47 -0.97 -17.64
CA TYR A 91 -1.67 -1.92 -16.90
C TYR A 91 -0.21 -1.86 -17.31
N THR A 92 0.65 -1.67 -16.31
CA THR A 92 2.11 -1.76 -16.45
C THR A 92 2.60 -3.05 -15.79
N GLU A 93 3.57 -3.73 -16.39
CA GLU A 93 4.17 -4.92 -15.81
C GLU A 93 5.01 -4.57 -14.57
N LEU A 94 4.76 -5.26 -13.46
CA LEU A 94 5.50 -5.09 -12.22
C LEU A 94 6.79 -5.91 -12.26
N ILE A 95 7.88 -5.26 -12.65
CA ILE A 95 9.20 -5.87 -12.64
C ILE A 95 9.79 -5.78 -11.23
N ARG A 96 9.81 -6.90 -10.49
CA ARG A 96 10.55 -6.97 -9.22
C ARG A 96 12.04 -7.00 -9.49
N ARG A 97 12.73 -5.88 -9.26
CA ARG A 97 14.20 -5.88 -9.22
C ARG A 97 14.67 -6.88 -8.16
N LEU A 98 15.66 -7.70 -8.50
CA LEU A 98 16.33 -8.57 -7.54
C LEU A 98 16.95 -7.69 -6.45
N LYS A 99 16.49 -7.83 -5.20
CA LYS A 99 16.90 -6.96 -4.08
C LYS A 99 18.40 -6.98 -3.78
N TYR A 100 19.15 -7.97 -4.29
CA TYR A 100 20.60 -8.04 -4.21
C TYR A 100 21.14 -9.04 -5.24
N ALA A 101 22.26 -8.71 -5.86
CA ALA A 101 23.12 -9.72 -6.46
C ALA A 101 23.77 -10.48 -5.31
N VAL A 102 23.54 -11.80 -5.22
CA VAL A 102 24.19 -12.65 -4.22
C VAL A 102 25.69 -12.61 -4.50
N LYS A 103 26.46 -11.90 -3.68
CA LYS A 103 27.93 -11.80 -3.82
C LYS A 103 28.66 -13.08 -3.40
N THR A 104 27.92 -14.04 -2.84
CA THR A 104 28.43 -15.32 -2.34
C THR A 104 27.78 -16.47 -3.09
N GLU A 105 28.33 -17.67 -2.94
CA GLU A 105 27.67 -18.87 -3.46
C GLU A 105 26.26 -19.02 -2.84
N PRO A 106 25.21 -19.25 -3.65
CA PRO A 106 23.87 -19.47 -3.14
C PRO A 106 23.85 -20.73 -2.26
N ARG A 107 23.31 -20.61 -1.05
CA ARG A 107 23.06 -21.77 -0.19
C ARG A 107 22.30 -22.85 -0.96
N ARG A 108 22.76 -24.11 -0.87
CA ARG A 108 22.05 -25.27 -1.45
C ARG A 108 20.62 -25.31 -0.93
N LYS A 109 19.64 -25.11 -1.83
CA LYS A 109 18.22 -25.19 -1.47
C LYS A 109 17.89 -26.65 -1.12
N PRO A 110 17.26 -26.92 0.04
CA PRO A 110 16.79 -28.26 0.35
C PRO A 110 15.72 -28.69 -0.66
N VAL A 111 15.62 -30.01 -0.88
CA VAL A 111 14.61 -30.59 -1.77
C VAL A 111 13.22 -30.17 -1.28
N ASN A 112 12.40 -29.62 -2.17
CA ASN A 112 11.10 -29.07 -1.81
C ASN A 112 10.02 -30.17 -1.74
N VAL A 113 10.08 -31.00 -0.69
CA VAL A 113 9.21 -32.17 -0.48
C VAL A 113 7.72 -31.80 -0.52
N LYS A 114 7.33 -30.63 -0.01
CA LYS A 114 5.94 -30.13 -0.09
C LYS A 114 5.44 -30.04 -1.53
N LYS A 115 6.29 -29.66 -2.49
CA LYS A 115 5.90 -29.54 -3.89
C LYS A 115 5.57 -30.89 -4.53
N GLN A 116 6.27 -31.95 -4.11
CA GLN A 116 5.98 -33.34 -4.50
C GLN A 116 4.65 -33.80 -3.93
N ILE A 117 4.43 -33.60 -2.63
CA ILE A 117 3.18 -33.98 -1.95
C ILE A 117 1.96 -33.28 -2.56
N VAL A 118 2.07 -31.99 -2.92
CA VAL A 118 1.00 -31.23 -3.60
C VAL A 118 0.66 -31.85 -4.96
N LYS A 119 1.66 -32.30 -5.72
CA LYS A 119 1.48 -32.94 -7.03
C LYS A 119 0.86 -34.34 -6.89
N GLU A 120 1.38 -35.15 -5.95
CA GLU A 120 0.89 -36.50 -5.67
C GLU A 120 -0.55 -36.51 -5.16
N ARG A 121 -0.91 -35.55 -4.29
CA ARG A 121 -2.27 -35.42 -3.76
C ARG A 121 -3.23 -34.68 -4.71
N GLY A 122 -2.83 -34.42 -5.96
CA GLY A 122 -3.69 -33.78 -6.98
C GLY A 122 -4.05 -32.32 -6.71
N TYR A 123 -3.38 -31.64 -5.77
CA TYR A 123 -3.65 -30.24 -5.47
C TYR A 123 -3.12 -29.34 -6.59
N LYS A 124 -3.90 -28.31 -6.93
CA LYS A 124 -3.53 -27.33 -7.95
C LYS A 124 -2.32 -26.52 -7.48
N ASN A 125 -1.19 -26.68 -8.14
CA ASN A 125 -0.02 -25.85 -7.92
C ASN A 125 -0.22 -24.49 -8.61
N ILE A 126 -0.52 -23.46 -7.82
CA ILE A 126 -0.72 -22.10 -8.32
C ILE A 126 0.67 -21.48 -8.55
N ARG A 127 1.02 -21.25 -9.82
CA ARG A 127 2.21 -20.49 -10.21
C ARG A 127 1.81 -19.10 -10.67
N LEU A 128 2.57 -18.11 -10.20
CA LEU A 128 2.50 -16.74 -10.68
C LEU A 128 2.94 -16.69 -12.14
N GLN A 129 2.09 -16.21 -13.05
CA GLN A 129 2.45 -16.04 -14.47
C GLN A 129 3.02 -14.64 -14.73
N SER A 130 2.33 -13.62 -14.23
CA SER A 130 2.76 -12.23 -14.32
C SER A 130 2.18 -11.43 -13.17
N GLU A 131 2.82 -10.29 -12.88
CA GLU A 131 2.34 -9.26 -11.95
C GLU A 131 2.16 -7.99 -12.76
N GLN A 132 0.97 -7.41 -12.71
CA GLN A 132 0.65 -6.15 -13.37
C GLN A 132 0.10 -5.17 -12.35
N THR A 133 0.24 -3.89 -12.64
CA THR A 133 -0.15 -2.78 -11.79
C THR A 133 -0.84 -1.70 -12.60
N ALA A 134 -1.92 -1.13 -12.07
CA ALA A 134 -2.65 -0.03 -12.68
C ALA A 134 -2.97 1.05 -11.65
N GLU A 135 -3.01 2.29 -12.12
CA GLU A 135 -3.36 3.48 -11.34
C GLU A 135 -4.69 4.03 -11.87
N PHE A 136 -5.56 4.44 -10.96
CA PHE A 136 -6.84 5.06 -11.33
C PHE A 136 -7.33 6.01 -10.24
N GLU A 137 -8.14 6.99 -10.63
CA GLU A 137 -8.78 7.88 -9.67
C GLU A 137 -9.98 7.21 -9.02
N TYR A 138 -10.15 7.44 -7.72
CA TYR A 138 -11.25 6.90 -6.95
C TYR A 138 -11.71 7.89 -5.89
N GLN A 139 -13.02 8.07 -5.80
CA GLN A 139 -13.66 8.83 -4.74
C GLN A 139 -14.35 7.88 -3.76
N PRO A 140 -13.85 7.73 -2.52
CA PRO A 140 -14.59 7.04 -1.48
C PRO A 140 -15.90 7.76 -1.16
N VAL A 141 -16.94 7.01 -0.80
CA VAL A 141 -18.30 7.54 -0.54
C VAL A 141 -18.34 8.66 0.51
N LYS A 142 -17.43 8.63 1.50
CA LYS A 142 -17.36 9.63 2.58
C LYS A 142 -16.47 10.82 2.27
N CYS A 143 -15.91 10.87 1.07
CA CYS A 143 -14.95 11.86 0.63
C CYS A 143 -15.54 12.73 -0.47
N ARG A 144 -15.20 14.01 -0.45
CA ARG A 144 -15.51 14.99 -1.49
C ARG A 144 -14.43 15.02 -2.57
N ASN A 145 -13.19 14.72 -2.19
CA ASN A 145 -12.04 14.75 -3.09
C ASN A 145 -11.82 13.38 -3.74
N PHE A 146 -11.28 13.40 -4.96
CA PHE A 146 -10.76 12.22 -5.63
C PHE A 146 -9.36 11.91 -5.12
N PHE A 147 -9.09 10.63 -4.87
CA PHE A 147 -7.77 10.15 -4.50
C PHE A 147 -7.23 9.20 -5.56
N ILE A 148 -5.91 9.21 -5.73
CA ILE A 148 -5.24 8.27 -6.62
C ILE A 148 -5.14 6.92 -5.92
N MET A 149 -5.76 5.92 -6.52
CA MET A 149 -5.55 4.53 -6.15
C MET A 149 -4.26 4.05 -6.80
N LEU A 150 -3.31 3.75 -5.92
CA LEU A 150 -1.98 3.25 -6.25
C LEU A 150 -1.98 1.72 -6.39
N PRO A 151 -0.96 1.15 -7.05
CA PRO A 151 -1.15 -0.03 -7.86
C PRO A 151 -1.71 -1.30 -7.22
N CYS A 152 -2.66 -1.90 -7.92
CA CYS A 152 -3.17 -3.25 -7.66
C CYS A 152 -2.32 -4.31 -8.38
N GLN A 153 -1.70 -5.24 -7.64
CA GLN A 153 -1.07 -6.43 -8.19
C GLN A 153 -2.11 -7.41 -8.70
N ILE A 154 -2.15 -7.63 -10.01
CA ILE A 154 -2.89 -8.73 -10.61
C ILE A 154 -1.98 -9.93 -10.76
N VAL A 155 -2.32 -11.02 -10.09
CA VAL A 155 -1.68 -12.33 -10.23
C VAL A 155 -2.52 -13.15 -11.21
N LYS A 156 -2.04 -13.24 -12.45
CA LYS A 156 -2.62 -14.15 -13.44
C LYS A 156 -2.17 -15.58 -13.13
N THR A 157 -3.14 -16.47 -12.91
CA THR A 157 -2.92 -17.91 -12.75
C THR A 157 -3.78 -18.65 -13.76
N SER A 158 -3.40 -19.88 -14.13
CA SER A 158 -4.09 -20.65 -15.18
C SER A 158 -5.58 -20.92 -14.94
N ARG A 159 -6.10 -20.69 -13.73
CA ARG A 159 -7.51 -20.91 -13.39
C ARG A 159 -8.18 -19.79 -12.59
N ARG A 160 -7.42 -18.75 -12.21
CA ARG A 160 -7.90 -17.65 -11.36
C ARG A 160 -7.11 -16.38 -11.64
N LEU A 161 -7.82 -15.26 -11.76
CA LEU A 161 -7.24 -13.94 -11.59
C LEU A 161 -7.32 -13.61 -10.09
N VAL A 162 -6.18 -13.23 -9.50
CA VAL A 162 -6.15 -12.78 -8.11
C VAL A 162 -5.71 -11.32 -8.11
N TYR A 163 -6.62 -10.45 -7.68
CA TYR A 163 -6.32 -9.04 -7.45
C TYR A 163 -5.80 -8.87 -6.03
N ARG A 164 -4.63 -8.23 -5.90
CA ARG A 164 -4.03 -7.88 -4.61
C ARG A 164 -3.62 -6.42 -4.66
N LEU A 165 -4.34 -5.57 -3.94
CA LEU A 165 -3.88 -4.19 -3.75
C LEU A 165 -2.55 -4.22 -2.99
N LEU A 166 -1.51 -3.62 -3.58
CA LEU A 166 -0.18 -3.62 -2.96
C LEU A 166 -0.14 -2.55 -1.88
N GLY A 167 -0.02 -3.00 -0.63
CA GLY A 167 0.52 -2.17 0.43
C GLY A 167 1.93 -1.67 0.07
N TRP A 168 2.31 -0.54 0.64
CA TRP A 168 3.55 0.23 0.43
C TRP A 168 4.76 -0.55 -0.13
N ASN A 169 5.27 -0.13 -1.29
CA ASN A 169 6.55 -0.52 -1.89
C ASN A 169 7.60 0.62 -1.79
N GLU A 170 8.87 0.28 -2.00
CA GLU A 170 10.02 1.20 -1.93
C GLU A 170 10.07 2.27 -3.05
N TYR A 171 9.26 2.12 -4.10
CA TYR A 171 9.20 3.05 -5.23
C TYR A 171 8.23 4.21 -4.99
N TYR A 172 7.35 4.10 -3.99
CA TYR A 172 6.41 5.16 -3.66
C TYR A 172 7.09 6.46 -3.25
N ASP A 173 8.22 6.44 -2.56
CA ASP A 173 8.93 7.68 -2.22
C ASP A 173 9.44 8.43 -3.46
N ILE A 174 9.79 7.72 -4.54
CA ILE A 174 10.19 8.32 -5.82
C ILE A 174 8.96 8.88 -6.54
N PHE A 175 7.87 8.11 -6.58
CA PHE A 175 6.60 8.54 -7.15
C PHE A 175 6.06 9.79 -6.45
N PHE A 176 6.03 9.82 -5.11
CA PHE A 176 5.55 10.99 -4.36
C PHE A 176 6.48 12.19 -4.48
N ARG A 177 7.81 12.01 -4.64
CA ARG A 177 8.70 13.12 -5.00
C ARG A 177 8.34 13.71 -6.37
N ALA A 178 7.98 12.87 -7.34
CA ALA A 178 7.52 13.34 -8.65
C ALA A 178 6.17 14.07 -8.53
N VAL A 179 5.18 13.50 -7.84
CA VAL A 179 3.87 14.14 -7.64
C VAL A 179 3.96 15.43 -6.82
N GLU A 180 4.81 15.51 -5.79
CA GLU A 180 5.09 16.76 -5.06
C GLU A 180 5.71 17.82 -5.96
N THR A 181 6.51 17.42 -6.96
CA THR A 181 7.10 18.34 -7.95
C THR A 181 6.02 18.86 -8.92
N PHE A 182 5.07 18.00 -9.32
CA PHE A 182 3.96 18.39 -10.20
C PHE A 182 2.82 19.15 -9.49
N ARG A 183 2.75 19.12 -8.15
CA ARG A 183 1.79 19.89 -7.34
C ARG A 183 2.24 21.34 -7.07
N GLY A 184 3.47 21.71 -7.41
CA GLY A 184 3.86 23.11 -7.50
C GLY A 184 3.28 23.75 -8.77
N PRO A 185 2.97 25.05 -8.78
CA PRO A 185 2.68 25.73 -10.05
C PRO A 185 3.87 25.48 -10.97
N LEU A 186 3.60 25.03 -12.20
CA LEU A 186 4.60 24.99 -13.26
C LEU A 186 5.20 26.40 -13.33
N ARG A 187 6.42 26.57 -12.81
CA ARG A 187 7.18 27.79 -13.01
C ARG A 187 7.63 27.75 -14.45
N CYS A 188 6.81 28.37 -15.30
CA CYS A 188 7.22 28.84 -16.62
C CYS A 188 8.36 29.85 -16.46
#